data_AF-A0A645CLH7-F1
#
_entry.id   AF-A0A645CLH7-F1
#
_cell.length_a   1.000
_cell.length_b   1.000
_cell.length_c   1.000
_cell.angle_alpha   90.00
_cell.angle_beta   90.00
_cell.angle_gamma   90.00
#
_symmetry.space_group_name_H-M   'P 1'
#
loop_
_entity.id
_entity.type
_entity.pdbx_description
1 polymer ?
#
loop_
_entity_poly.entity_id
_entity_poly.type
_entity_poly.pdbx_seq_one_letter_code
_entity_poly.pdbx_strand_id
1 'polypeptide(L)'
;MNDAVKKISYDGENIYVDFDKSAFEGSNRFVVCQNYSYVAEVFENKAYSSQITNRTADTIQIKISRKSKVGDLLEVRLSSGVPGENSSNLKSLLTLKVK
;
A
#
# COMPACT_ATOMS: atom_id res chain seq x y z
N MET A 1 15.34 -1.68 5.78
CA MET A 1 13.97 -1.26 5.38
C MET A 1 13.82 -0.96 3.89
N ASN A 2 14.80 -1.24 3.02
CA ASN A 2 14.71 -0.89 1.58
C ASN A 2 13.75 -1.75 0.74
N ASP A 3 12.94 -2.62 1.36
CA ASP A 3 12.16 -3.62 0.62
C ASP A 3 10.79 -3.92 1.26
N ALA A 4 10.22 -2.96 2.00
CA ALA A 4 8.95 -3.12 2.72
C ALA A 4 7.73 -3.35 1.80
N VAL A 5 7.82 -2.87 0.55
CA VAL A 5 6.80 -3.02 -0.49
C VAL A 5 7.45 -3.73 -1.65
N LYS A 6 7.03 -4.97 -1.92
CA LYS A 6 7.62 -5.83 -2.95
C LYS A 6 7.06 -5.53 -4.33
N LYS A 7 5.77 -5.20 -4.41
CA LYS A 7 5.08 -4.98 -5.70
C LYS A 7 3.82 -4.15 -5.56
N ILE A 8 3.53 -3.36 -6.60
CA ILE A 8 2.20 -2.82 -6.89
C ILE A 8 1.74 -3.46 -8.21
N SER A 9 0.48 -3.87 -8.31
CA SER A 9 -0.15 -4.32 -9.56
C SER A 9 -1.62 -3.91 -9.63
N TYR A 10 -2.22 -4.01 -10.81
CA TYR A 10 -3.62 -3.67 -11.05
C TYR A 10 -4.22 -4.59 -12.12
N ASP A 11 -5.55 -4.74 -12.12
CA ASP A 11 -6.30 -5.47 -13.16
C ASP A 11 -7.34 -4.58 -13.88
N GLY A 12 -7.30 -3.26 -13.64
CA GLY A 12 -8.24 -2.27 -14.16
C GLY A 12 -9.41 -1.98 -13.22
N GLU A 13 -9.82 -2.96 -12.41
CA GLU A 13 -10.89 -2.83 -11.41
C GLU A 13 -10.36 -2.73 -9.98
N ASN A 14 -9.22 -3.33 -9.72
CA ASN A 14 -8.59 -3.44 -8.41
C ASN A 14 -7.11 -3.03 -8.48
N ILE A 15 -6.62 -2.56 -7.32
CA ILE A 15 -5.20 -2.37 -7.04
C ILE A 15 -4.77 -3.45 -6.05
N TYR A 16 -3.59 -4.02 -6.26
CA TYR A 16 -2.95 -5.01 -5.40
C TYR A 16 -1.60 -4.48 -4.93
N VAL A 17 -1.30 -4.70 -3.66
CA VAL A 17 0.01 -4.37 -3.08
C VAL A 17 0.53 -5.55 -2.30
N ASP A 18 1.74 -6.00 -2.64
CA ASP A 18 2.47 -7.03 -1.92
C ASP A 18 3.45 -6.35 -0.97
N PHE A 19 3.23 -6.53 0.32
CA PHE A 19 4.14 -6.08 1.37
C PHE A 19 5.08 -7.22 1.79
N ASP A 20 6.29 -6.86 2.20
CA ASP A 20 7.14 -7.74 3.01
C ASP A 20 6.39 -8.09 4.31
N LYS A 21 6.38 -9.36 4.69
CA LYS A 21 5.62 -9.81 5.86
C LYS A 21 6.06 -9.11 7.15
N SER A 22 7.36 -9.04 7.41
CA SER A 22 7.87 -8.39 8.63
C SER A 22 7.59 -6.90 8.62
N ALA A 23 7.59 -6.25 7.46
CA ALA A 23 7.18 -4.86 7.35
C ALA A 23 5.69 -4.69 7.66
N PHE A 24 4.82 -5.51 7.05
CA PHE A 24 3.36 -5.48 7.25
C PHE A 24 2.95 -5.68 8.71
N GLU A 25 3.62 -6.60 9.40
CA GLU A 25 3.37 -6.94 10.80
C GLU A 25 3.98 -5.91 11.78
N GLY A 26 4.90 -5.08 11.31
CA GLY A 26 5.55 -4.05 12.11
C GLY A 26 4.67 -2.82 12.39
N SER A 27 5.17 -1.94 13.24
CA SER A 27 4.50 -0.70 13.64
C SER A 27 4.69 0.46 12.66
N ASN A 28 5.03 0.18 11.40
CA ASN A 28 5.11 1.20 10.37
C ASN A 28 3.75 1.34 9.69
N ARG A 29 3.30 2.59 9.49
CA ARG A 29 2.09 2.88 8.72
C ARG A 29 2.45 3.05 7.24
N PHE A 30 1.88 2.19 6.40
CA PHE A 30 2.02 2.29 4.95
C PHE A 30 0.73 2.80 4.35
N VAL A 31 0.80 3.91 3.62
CA VAL A 31 -0.33 4.55 2.96
C VAL A 31 -0.26 4.25 1.47
N VAL A 32 -1.33 3.66 0.93
CA VAL A 32 -1.49 3.47 -0.51
C VAL A 32 -2.22 4.69 -1.07
N CYS A 33 -1.69 5.23 -2.16
CA CYS A 33 -2.22 6.39 -2.85
C CYS A 33 -2.47 6.09 -4.34
N GLN A 34 -3.50 6.74 -4.88
CA GLN A 34 -3.74 6.87 -6.32
C GLN A 34 -3.81 8.37 -6.63
N ASN A 35 -2.96 8.84 -7.54
CA ASN A 35 -2.84 10.27 -7.89
C ASN A 35 -2.70 11.14 -6.63
N TYR A 36 -1.78 10.75 -5.74
CA TYR A 36 -1.48 11.41 -4.46
C TYR A 36 -2.62 11.43 -3.43
N SER A 37 -3.77 10.86 -3.74
CA SER A 37 -4.92 10.75 -2.84
C SER A 37 -4.90 9.42 -2.12
N TYR A 38 -5.20 9.44 -0.81
CA TYR A 38 -5.35 8.24 0.01
C TYR A 38 -6.38 7.26 -0.60
N VAL A 39 -6.05 5.97 -0.60
CA VAL A 39 -6.99 4.90 -0.98
C VAL A 39 -7.12 3.80 0.07
N ALA A 40 -6.02 3.48 0.75
CA ALA A 40 -5.96 2.43 1.77
C ALA A 40 -4.71 2.62 2.62
N GLU A 41 -4.63 1.88 3.73
CA GLU A 41 -3.41 1.80 4.53
C GLU A 41 -3.26 0.47 5.25
N VAL A 42 -2.03 0.22 5.69
CA VAL A 42 -1.65 -0.91 6.52
C VAL A 42 -0.93 -0.39 7.76
N PHE A 43 -1.25 -0.96 8.91
CA PHE A 43 -0.59 -0.68 10.18
C PHE A 43 -0.77 -1.85 11.14
N GLU A 44 0.30 -2.29 11.81
CA GLU A 44 0.28 -3.33 12.86
C GLU A 44 -0.52 -4.59 12.46
N ASN A 45 -0.12 -5.22 11.34
CA ASN A 45 -0.74 -6.42 10.81
C ASN A 45 -2.23 -6.28 10.40
N LYS A 46 -2.71 -5.04 10.23
CA LYS A 46 -4.08 -4.75 9.78
C LYS A 46 -4.07 -3.98 8.48
N ALA A 47 -5.06 -4.28 7.64
CA ALA A 47 -5.34 -3.57 6.40
C ALA A 47 -6.65 -2.78 6.57
N TYR A 48 -6.62 -1.51 6.19
CA TYR A 48 -7.74 -0.58 6.28
C TYR A 48 -8.15 -0.13 4.88
N SER A 49 -9.47 0.03 4.65
CA SER A 49 -10.06 0.33 3.33
C SER A 49 -9.62 -0.65 2.21
N SER A 50 -9.24 -1.88 2.59
CA SER A 50 -8.73 -2.92 1.72
C SER A 50 -8.95 -4.30 2.35
N GLN A 51 -8.71 -5.37 1.59
CA GLN A 51 -8.84 -6.75 2.05
C GLN A 51 -7.51 -7.47 1.91
N ILE A 52 -7.09 -8.24 2.91
CA ILE A 52 -5.96 -9.16 2.77
C ILE A 52 -6.42 -10.36 1.92
N THR A 53 -5.77 -10.61 0.78
CA THR A 53 -6.16 -11.66 -0.16
C THR A 53 -5.20 -12.84 -0.18
N ASN A 54 -3.95 -12.64 0.22
CA ASN A 54 -2.97 -13.71 0.29
C ASN A 54 -1.98 -13.50 1.45
N ARG A 55 -1.52 -14.60 2.05
CA ARG A 55 -0.47 -14.62 3.07
C ARG A 55 0.49 -15.75 2.74
N THR A 56 1.76 -15.42 2.54
CA THR A 56 2.83 -16.40 2.31
C THR A 56 3.85 -16.34 3.45
N ALA A 57 4.95 -17.08 3.34
CA ALA A 57 6.05 -16.98 4.29
C ALA A 57 6.70 -15.58 4.29
N ASP A 58 6.77 -14.93 3.13
CA ASP A 58 7.56 -13.71 2.92
C ASP A 58 6.71 -12.48 2.61
N THR A 59 5.47 -12.67 2.16
CA THR A 59 4.63 -11.58 1.66
C THR A 59 3.20 -11.61 2.16
N ILE A 60 2.63 -10.42 2.32
CA ILE A 60 1.20 -10.20 2.58
C ILE A 60 0.65 -9.36 1.42
N GLN A 61 -0.36 -9.88 0.73
CA GLN A 61 -1.04 -9.15 -0.33
C GLN A 61 -2.34 -8.53 0.19
N ILE A 62 -2.55 -7.25 -0.13
CA ILE A 62 -3.85 -6.60 -0.01
C ILE A 62 -4.45 -6.32 -1.39
N LYS A 63 -5.78 -6.29 -1.44
CA LYS A 63 -6.59 -5.86 -2.58
C LYS A 63 -7.42 -4.65 -2.19
N ILE A 64 -7.41 -3.65 -3.05
CA ILE A 64 -8.20 -2.43 -2.94
C ILE A 64 -9.15 -2.40 -4.14
N SER A 65 -10.46 -2.43 -3.88
CA SER A 65 -11.50 -2.35 -4.92
C SER A 65 -11.59 -0.93 -5.48
N ARG A 66 -10.66 -0.58 -6.37
CA ARG A 66 -10.54 0.75 -6.95
C ARG A 66 -9.98 0.69 -8.36
N LYS A 67 -10.75 1.22 -9.31
CA LYS A 67 -10.40 1.25 -10.72
C LYS A 67 -9.14 2.08 -10.97
N SER A 68 -8.33 1.62 -11.90
CA SER A 68 -7.13 2.29 -12.37
C SER A 68 -7.23 2.53 -13.87
N LYS A 69 -6.92 3.75 -14.32
CA LYS A 69 -6.92 4.11 -15.75
C LYS A 69 -5.52 4.48 -16.22
N VAL A 70 -5.27 4.32 -17.52
CA VAL A 70 -3.99 4.72 -18.16
C VAL A 70 -3.63 6.15 -17.76
N GLY A 71 -2.40 6.33 -17.28
CA GLY A 71 -1.88 7.60 -16.80
C GLY A 71 -1.98 7.83 -15.30
N ASP A 72 -2.78 7.05 -14.56
CA ASP A 72 -2.81 7.12 -13.09
C ASP A 72 -1.45 6.76 -12.48
N LEU A 73 -1.15 7.36 -11.33
CA LEU A 73 0.00 7.04 -10.49
C LEU A 73 -0.45 6.31 -9.23
N LEU A 74 0.00 5.07 -9.08
CA LEU A 74 -0.15 4.29 -7.86
C LEU A 74 1.13 4.41 -7.03
N GLU A 75 0.99 4.59 -5.73
CA GLU A 75 2.14 4.81 -4.85
C GLU A 75 1.90 4.22 -3.47
N VAL A 76 2.95 3.70 -2.84
CA VAL A 76 2.96 3.37 -1.42
C VAL A 76 3.96 4.28 -0.71
N ARG A 77 3.50 4.89 0.38
CA ARG A 77 4.27 5.84 1.19
C ARG A 77 4.40 5.33 2.62
N LEU A 78 5.56 5.54 3.23
CA LEU A 78 5.76 5.38 4.67
C LEU A 78 5.30 6.65 5.38
N SER A 79 4.48 6.51 6.42
CA SER A 79 4.05 7.59 7.30
C SER A 79 4.60 7.37 8.71
N SER A 80 5.17 8.42 9.32
CA SER A 80 5.44 8.46 10.76
C SER A 80 4.17 8.93 11.48
N GLY A 81 3.36 7.99 11.97
CA GLY A 81 2.11 8.28 12.70
C GLY A 81 1.17 7.08 12.71
N VAL A 82 0.17 7.09 13.58
CA VAL A 82 -0.86 6.03 13.65
C VAL A 82 -2.05 6.34 12.74
N PRO A 83 -2.87 5.35 12.35
CA PRO A 83 -4.14 5.58 11.66
C PRO A 83 -5.01 6.63 12.39
N GLY A 84 -5.54 7.61 11.65
CA GLY A 84 -6.35 8.70 12.20
C GLY A 84 -5.60 10.00 12.50
N GLU A 85 -4.26 9.99 12.49
CA GLU A 85 -3.45 11.21 12.61
C GLU A 85 -3.06 11.79 11.25
N ASN A 86 -2.76 13.10 11.24
CA ASN A 86 -2.21 13.80 10.08
C ASN A 86 -0.87 13.18 9.66
N SER A 87 -0.80 12.69 8.43
CA SER A 87 0.41 12.15 7.84
C SER A 87 1.39 13.27 7.47
N SER A 88 2.23 13.67 8.43
CA SER A 88 3.39 14.53 8.16
C SER A 88 4.59 13.68 7.72
N ASN A 89 5.37 14.17 6.75
CA ASN A 89 6.61 13.54 6.24
C ASN A 89 6.46 12.17 5.57
N LEU A 90 5.54 12.05 4.61
CA LEU A 90 5.39 10.83 3.80
C LEU A 90 6.61 10.57 2.92
N LYS A 91 7.28 9.43 3.11
CA LYS A 91 8.38 8.96 2.24
C LYS A 91 7.85 7.97 1.20
N SER A 92 8.02 8.26 -0.08
CA SER A 92 7.70 7.31 -1.15
C SER A 92 8.56 6.04 -1.05
N LEU A 93 7.93 4.87 -1.13
CA LEU A 93 8.60 3.56 -1.11
C LEU A 93 8.60 2.91 -2.48
N LEU A 94 7.46 2.92 -3.16
CA LEU A 94 7.29 2.32 -4.48
C LEU A 94 6.20 3.06 -5.27
N THR A 95 6.44 3.27 -6.56
CA THR A 95 5.50 3.92 -7.48
C THR A 95 5.30 3.09 -8.73
N LEU A 96 4.07 3.07 -9.25
CA LEU A 96 3.72 2.44 -10.52
C LEU A 96 2.83 3.40 -11.34
N LYS A 97 3.28 3.75 -12.54
CA LYS A 97 2.43 4.46 -13.51
C LYS A 97 1.63 3.44 -14.33
N VAL A 98 0.31 3.60 -14.33
CA VAL A 98 -0.61 2.76 -15.09
C VAL A 98 -0.41 3.02 -16.58
N LYS A 99 -0.18 1.94 -17.33
CA LYS A 99 0.01 1.92 -18.79
C LYS A 99 -1.09 1.11 -19.44
#